data_AF-A0A7H0Y6F7-F1
#
_entry.id   AF-A0A7H0Y6F7-F1
#
_cell.length_a   1.000
_cell.length_b   1.000
_cell.length_c   1.000
_cell.angle_alpha   90.00
_cell.angle_beta   90.00
_cell.angle_gamma   90.00
#
_symmetry.space_group_name_H-M   'P 1'
#
loop_
_entity.id
_entity.type
_entity.pdbx_description
1 polymer ?
#
loop_
_entity_poly.entity_id
_entity_poly.type
_entity_poly.pdbx_seq_one_letter_code
_entity_poly.pdbx_strand_id
1 'polypeptide(L)'
;MGELSSHTQSVEPQPHSVRKLAVVATVISGVAVLGCIALTVWNYNLNTKVNTLTIANASLNKTTQALAKQQNDTEALLQRVRLAANLSSISHQLEQTSVVTDDFVLEKVTFDVAENGTLQGVLLNVNNQPNIGFGGAYQGYGKYNMASATLTKKAEEVINIAMKEYGTSDKLPVWDKNTKVEMTVQNYPLGKREGGTFKLTGQQ
;
A
#
# COMPACT_ATOMS: atom_id res chain seq x y z
N MET A 1 108.84 -32.38 -37.88
CA MET A 1 108.76 -31.18 -37.02
C MET A 1 107.84 -30.21 -37.74
N GLY A 2 106.81 -29.60 -37.16
CA GLY A 2 106.34 -29.53 -35.78
C GLY A 2 104.81 -29.42 -35.74
N GLU A 3 104.32 -29.19 -34.53
CA GLU A 3 103.11 -29.76 -33.95
C GLU A 3 101.80 -29.00 -34.20
N LEU A 4 100.71 -29.75 -34.11
CA LEU A 4 99.33 -29.31 -33.95
C LEU A 4 99.10 -28.68 -32.57
N SER A 5 98.28 -27.63 -32.48
CA SER A 5 97.65 -27.22 -31.23
C SER A 5 96.15 -27.05 -31.41
N SER A 6 95.38 -27.99 -30.86
CA SER A 6 93.94 -27.94 -30.73
C SER A 6 93.58 -27.49 -29.31
N HIS A 7 92.82 -26.41 -29.18
CA HIS A 7 92.23 -25.99 -27.91
C HIS A 7 90.99 -26.85 -27.63
N THR A 8 91.07 -27.74 -26.65
CA THR A 8 89.91 -28.38 -26.01
C THR A 8 89.68 -27.73 -24.64
N GLN A 9 88.54 -27.06 -24.51
CA GLN A 9 88.08 -26.41 -23.27
C GLN A 9 87.69 -27.50 -22.26
N SER A 10 88.48 -27.65 -21.20
CA SER A 10 88.23 -28.58 -20.10
C SER A 10 87.15 -28.02 -19.17
N VAL A 11 86.03 -28.73 -19.04
CA VAL A 11 85.01 -28.43 -18.03
C VAL A 11 85.42 -29.12 -16.74
N GLU A 12 85.87 -28.33 -15.76
CA GLU A 12 86.27 -28.82 -14.44
C GLU A 12 85.04 -29.30 -13.62
N PRO A 13 85.09 -30.47 -12.97
CA PRO A 13 83.96 -30.97 -12.20
C PRO A 13 83.76 -30.15 -10.91
N GLN A 14 82.59 -29.52 -10.77
CA GLN A 14 82.26 -28.73 -9.58
C GLN A 14 82.30 -29.54 -8.28
N PRO A 15 82.75 -28.92 -7.16
CA PRO A 15 82.91 -29.60 -5.86
C PRO A 15 81.60 -30.13 -5.27
N HIS A 16 81.67 -31.31 -4.66
CA HIS A 16 80.53 -32.10 -4.15
C HIS A 16 79.61 -31.36 -3.15
N SER A 17 80.13 -30.37 -2.41
CA SER A 17 79.38 -29.53 -1.46
C SER A 17 78.47 -28.52 -2.17
N VAL A 18 78.91 -27.96 -3.30
CA VAL A 18 78.14 -27.02 -4.13
C VAL A 18 76.97 -27.74 -4.80
N ARG A 19 77.16 -29.00 -5.22
CA ARG A 19 76.06 -29.86 -5.71
C ARG A 19 75.00 -30.14 -4.65
N LYS A 20 75.37 -30.41 -3.39
CA LYS A 20 74.40 -30.65 -2.30
C LYS A 20 73.59 -29.40 -1.97
N LEU A 21 74.23 -28.22 -1.90
CA LEU A 21 73.56 -26.94 -1.69
C LEU A 21 72.63 -26.58 -2.85
N ALA A 22 73.06 -26.80 -4.09
CA ALA A 22 72.24 -26.60 -5.28
C ALA A 22 70.99 -27.50 -5.24
N VAL A 23 71.12 -28.77 -4.89
CA VAL A 23 69.98 -29.70 -4.75
C VAL A 23 69.00 -29.23 -3.66
N VAL A 24 69.51 -28.84 -2.49
CA VAL A 24 68.67 -28.33 -1.39
C VAL A 24 67.93 -27.05 -1.81
N ALA A 25 68.61 -26.11 -2.47
CA ALA A 25 68.00 -24.89 -2.99
C ALA A 25 66.93 -25.18 -4.06
N THR A 26 67.15 -26.19 -4.91
CA THR A 26 66.19 -26.58 -5.96
C THR A 26 64.93 -27.19 -5.34
N VAL A 27 65.08 -28.00 -4.28
CA VAL A 27 63.94 -28.57 -3.54
C VAL A 27 63.15 -27.48 -2.80
N ILE A 28 63.83 -26.57 -2.11
CA ILE A 28 63.17 -25.45 -1.41
C ILE A 28 62.45 -24.54 -2.41
N SER A 29 63.07 -24.22 -3.54
CA SER A 29 62.46 -23.44 -4.60
C SER A 29 61.24 -24.15 -5.22
N GLY A 30 61.33 -25.46 -5.48
CA GLY A 30 60.21 -26.26 -5.97
C GLY A 30 59.01 -26.28 -5.00
N VAL A 31 59.26 -26.46 -3.71
CA VAL A 31 58.22 -26.41 -2.67
C VAL A 31 57.61 -25.00 -2.56
N ALA A 32 58.41 -23.95 -2.65
CA ALA A 32 57.93 -22.57 -2.63
C ALA A 32 57.04 -22.25 -3.84
N VAL A 33 57.42 -22.70 -5.05
CA VAL A 33 56.62 -22.52 -6.27
C VAL A 33 55.28 -23.26 -6.16
N LEU A 34 55.28 -24.51 -5.69
CA LEU A 34 54.05 -25.27 -5.47
C LEU A 34 53.14 -24.62 -4.41
N GLY A 35 53.73 -24.11 -3.33
CA GLY A 35 53.02 -23.34 -2.31
C GLY A 35 52.38 -22.06 -2.86
N CYS A 36 53.11 -21.30 -3.68
CA CYS A 36 52.58 -20.11 -4.35
C CYS A 36 51.43 -20.45 -5.31
N ILE A 37 51.56 -21.51 -6.12
CA ILE A 37 50.49 -21.96 -7.02
C ILE A 37 49.23 -22.34 -6.22
N ALA A 38 49.39 -23.11 -5.14
CA ALA A 38 48.27 -23.50 -4.28
C ALA A 38 47.59 -22.27 -3.64
N LEU A 39 48.36 -21.29 -3.17
CA LEU A 39 47.84 -20.05 -2.61
C LEU A 39 47.10 -19.21 -3.66
N THR A 40 47.61 -19.11 -4.89
CA THR A 40 46.92 -18.40 -5.97
C THR A 40 45.59 -19.05 -6.34
N VAL A 41 45.56 -20.38 -6.46
CA VAL A 41 44.32 -21.14 -6.72
C VAL A 41 43.31 -20.97 -5.58
N TRP A 42 43.77 -21.04 -4.33
CA TRP A 42 42.90 -20.85 -3.17
C TRP A 42 42.36 -19.42 -3.11
N ASN A 43 43.20 -18.42 -3.32
CA ASN A 43 42.78 -17.02 -3.36
C ASN A 43 41.73 -16.76 -4.46
N TYR A 44 41.90 -17.36 -5.65
CA TYR A 44 40.90 -17.29 -6.71
C TYR A 44 39.56 -17.93 -6.31
N ASN A 45 39.60 -19.12 -5.68
CA ASN A 45 38.39 -19.80 -5.20
C ASN A 45 37.68 -19.01 -4.08
N LEU A 46 38.45 -18.38 -3.18
CA LEU A 46 37.88 -17.51 -2.14
C LEU A 46 37.23 -16.26 -2.74
N ASN A 47 37.91 -15.58 -3.67
CA ASN A 47 37.38 -14.39 -4.32
C ASN A 47 36.10 -14.70 -5.12
N THR A 48 36.06 -15.82 -5.82
CA THR A 48 34.85 -16.25 -6.56
C THR A 48 33.70 -16.58 -5.62
N LYS A 49 33.95 -17.29 -4.50
CA LYS A 49 32.95 -17.53 -3.46
C LYS A 49 32.46 -16.23 -2.82
N VAL A 50 33.36 -15.32 -2.46
CA VAL A 50 33.01 -14.01 -1.87
C VAL A 50 32.18 -13.17 -2.84
N ASN A 51 32.55 -13.12 -4.12
CA ASN A 51 31.76 -12.42 -5.14
C ASN A 51 30.37 -13.04 -5.32
N THR A 52 30.30 -14.38 -5.36
CA THR A 52 29.02 -15.09 -5.46
C THR A 52 28.13 -14.81 -4.26
N LEU A 53 28.67 -14.87 -3.03
CA LEU A 53 27.94 -14.53 -1.81
C LEU A 53 27.51 -13.06 -1.79
N THR A 54 28.36 -12.14 -2.25
CA THR A 54 28.03 -10.71 -2.35
C THR A 54 26.85 -10.48 -3.28
N ILE A 55 26.86 -11.11 -4.46
CA ILE A 55 25.77 -11.02 -5.44
C ILE A 55 24.49 -11.65 -4.88
N ALA A 56 24.59 -12.84 -4.27
CA ALA A 56 23.46 -13.51 -3.65
C ALA A 56 22.84 -12.68 -2.51
N ASN A 57 23.67 -12.06 -1.66
CA ASN A 57 23.21 -11.16 -0.60
C ASN A 57 22.52 -9.92 -1.16
N ALA A 58 23.08 -9.30 -2.21
CA ALA A 58 22.46 -8.16 -2.86
C ALA A 58 21.10 -8.53 -3.49
N SER A 59 21.01 -9.70 -4.12
CA SER A 59 19.77 -10.25 -4.65
C SER A 59 18.75 -10.53 -3.55
N LEU A 60 19.17 -11.15 -2.45
CA LEU A 60 18.31 -11.45 -1.32
C LEU A 60 17.77 -10.18 -0.67
N ASN A 61 18.62 -9.16 -0.49
CA ASN A 61 18.20 -7.85 0.04
C ASN A 61 17.12 -7.20 -0.85
N LYS A 62 17.28 -7.26 -2.19
CA LYS A 62 16.25 -6.78 -3.12
C LYS A 62 14.93 -7.54 -2.96
N THR A 63 14.97 -8.87 -2.86
CA THR A 63 13.78 -9.68 -2.64
C THR A 63 13.11 -9.34 -1.31
N THR A 64 13.87 -9.15 -0.24
CA THR A 64 13.34 -8.73 1.06
C THR A 64 12.66 -7.37 1.00
N GLN A 65 13.27 -6.38 0.32
CA GLN A 65 12.66 -5.07 0.13
C GLN A 65 11.38 -5.13 -0.70
N ALA A 66 11.37 -5.92 -1.79
CA ALA A 66 10.18 -6.11 -2.61
C ALA A 66 9.04 -6.78 -1.82
N LEU A 67 9.37 -7.80 -1.02
CA LEU A 67 8.40 -8.49 -0.18
C LEU A 67 7.84 -7.58 0.92
N ALA A 68 8.69 -6.79 1.58
CA ALA A 68 8.26 -5.80 2.57
C ALA A 68 7.32 -4.76 1.96
N LYS A 69 7.63 -4.28 0.74
CA LYS A 69 6.73 -3.38 0.01
C LYS A 69 5.39 -4.06 -0.29
N GLN A 70 5.41 -5.28 -0.81
CA GLN A 70 4.19 -6.03 -1.11
C GLN A 70 3.34 -6.29 0.14
N GLN A 71 3.97 -6.57 1.29
CA GLN A 71 3.27 -6.71 2.57
C GLN A 71 2.56 -5.42 2.96
N ASN A 72 3.25 -4.27 2.90
CA ASN A 72 2.66 -2.97 3.21
C ASN A 72 1.50 -2.62 2.26
N ASP A 73 1.66 -2.88 0.97
CA ASP A 73 0.62 -2.63 -0.05
C ASP A 73 -0.61 -3.53 0.20
N THR A 74 -0.38 -4.79 0.56
CA THR A 74 -1.44 -5.76 0.88
C THR A 74 -2.18 -5.37 2.16
N GLU A 75 -1.46 -4.92 3.19
CA GLU A 75 -2.06 -4.46 4.43
C GLU A 75 -2.91 -3.20 4.20
N ALA A 76 -2.42 -2.23 3.43
CA ALA A 76 -3.19 -1.04 3.06
C ALA A 76 -4.47 -1.40 2.29
N LEU A 77 -4.39 -2.34 1.34
CA LEU A 77 -5.55 -2.83 0.60
C LEU A 77 -6.56 -3.53 1.53
N LEU A 78 -6.09 -4.38 2.44
CA LEU A 78 -6.96 -5.08 3.39
C LEU A 78 -7.73 -4.10 4.28
N GLN A 79 -7.09 -3.02 4.73
CA GLN A 79 -7.77 -1.98 5.50
C GLN A 79 -8.86 -1.28 4.68
N ARG A 80 -8.59 -0.97 3.40
CA ARG A 80 -9.60 -0.38 2.49
C ARG A 80 -10.79 -1.31 2.26
N VAL A 81 -10.54 -2.60 2.04
CA VAL A 81 -11.60 -3.60 1.85
C VAL A 81 -12.45 -3.75 3.11
N ARG A 82 -11.83 -3.79 4.30
CA ARG A 82 -12.56 -3.84 5.57
C ARG A 82 -13.45 -2.61 5.76
N LEU A 83 -12.92 -1.43 5.47
CA LEU A 83 -13.70 -0.19 5.55
C LEU A 83 -14.90 -0.21 4.58
N ALA A 84 -14.67 -0.60 3.32
CA ALA A 84 -15.74 -0.72 2.34
C ALA A 84 -16.81 -1.74 2.75
N ALA A 85 -16.40 -2.89 3.30
CA ALA A 85 -17.32 -3.91 3.80
C ALA A 85 -18.16 -3.39 4.99
N ASN A 86 -17.53 -2.70 5.95
CA ASN A 86 -18.23 -2.11 7.08
C ASN A 86 -19.25 -1.06 6.63
N LEU A 87 -18.85 -0.14 5.74
CA LEU A 87 -19.76 0.89 5.20
C LEU A 87 -20.89 0.28 4.37
N SER A 88 -20.61 -0.77 3.58
CA SER A 88 -21.64 -1.49 2.85
C SER A 88 -22.63 -2.18 3.79
N SER A 89 -22.15 -2.75 4.90
CA SER A 89 -23.03 -3.35 5.92
C SER A 89 -23.92 -2.29 6.57
N ILE A 90 -23.37 -1.11 6.87
CA ILE A 90 -24.12 -0.01 7.45
C ILE A 90 -25.12 0.58 6.45
N SER A 91 -24.73 0.76 5.19
CA SER A 91 -25.66 1.16 4.12
C SER A 91 -26.82 0.20 4.05
N HIS A 92 -26.53 -1.10 3.99
CA HIS A 92 -27.56 -2.13 3.93
C HIS A 92 -28.47 -2.10 5.16
N GLN A 93 -27.90 -1.93 6.35
CA GLN A 93 -28.67 -1.80 7.58
C GLN A 93 -29.58 -0.57 7.54
N LEU A 94 -29.08 0.62 7.19
CA LEU A 94 -29.85 1.86 7.09
C LEU A 94 -31.00 1.77 6.07
N GLU A 95 -30.77 1.06 4.97
CA GLU A 95 -31.76 0.81 3.92
C GLU A 95 -32.82 -0.21 4.36
N GLN A 96 -32.44 -1.22 5.16
CA GLN A 96 -33.37 -2.24 5.67
C GLN A 96 -34.15 -1.84 6.92
N THR A 97 -33.48 -1.23 7.91
CA THR A 97 -34.13 -0.74 9.13
C THR A 97 -35.05 0.42 8.85
N SER A 98 -35.03 0.94 7.62
CA SER A 98 -35.94 1.98 7.13
C SER A 98 -35.83 3.19 8.01
N VAL A 99 -34.79 4.02 7.84
CA VAL A 99 -34.79 5.37 8.42
C VAL A 99 -36.03 6.08 7.90
N VAL A 100 -37.06 6.06 8.72
CA VAL A 100 -38.43 6.45 8.39
C VAL A 100 -38.81 7.53 9.37
N THR A 101 -39.15 8.68 8.83
CA THR A 101 -39.86 9.73 9.54
C THR A 101 -41.31 9.74 9.08
N ASP A 102 -42.12 10.62 9.66
CA ASP A 102 -43.52 10.81 9.26
C ASP A 102 -43.67 11.14 7.76
N ASP A 103 -42.62 11.67 7.12
CA ASP A 103 -42.68 12.20 5.76
C ASP A 103 -41.72 11.54 4.79
N PHE A 104 -40.62 10.98 5.28
CA PHE A 104 -39.55 10.47 4.45
C PHE A 104 -39.21 9.02 4.80
N VAL A 105 -38.88 8.27 3.76
CA VAL A 105 -38.24 6.95 3.85
C VAL A 105 -36.88 7.07 3.20
N LEU A 106 -35.81 6.75 3.93
CA LEU A 106 -34.49 6.62 3.32
C LEU A 106 -34.48 5.36 2.43
N GLU A 107 -34.27 5.54 1.14
CA GLU A 107 -34.18 4.45 0.17
C GLU A 107 -32.74 4.00 -0.07
N LYS A 108 -31.81 4.95 -0.05
CA LYS A 108 -30.40 4.68 -0.34
C LYS A 108 -29.48 5.63 0.39
N VAL A 109 -28.37 5.11 0.89
CA VAL A 109 -27.28 5.91 1.45
C VAL A 109 -25.95 5.58 0.79
N THR A 110 -25.21 6.60 0.41
CA THR A 110 -23.86 6.46 -0.17
C THR A 110 -22.87 7.27 0.65
N PHE A 111 -21.78 6.63 1.05
CA PHE A 111 -20.68 7.24 1.80
C PHE A 111 -19.54 7.59 0.86
N ASP A 112 -19.13 8.86 0.85
CA ASP A 112 -17.96 9.33 0.11
C ASP A 112 -16.75 9.37 1.04
N VAL A 113 -15.78 8.49 0.79
CA VAL A 113 -14.62 8.30 1.67
C VAL A 113 -13.34 8.55 0.87
N ALA A 114 -12.52 9.44 1.42
CA ALA A 114 -11.20 9.79 0.92
C ALA A 114 -10.23 8.59 0.93
N GLU A 115 -9.17 8.65 0.14
CA GLU A 115 -8.12 7.61 0.14
C GLU A 115 -7.44 7.40 1.51
N ASN A 116 -7.44 8.45 2.36
CA ASN A 116 -6.92 8.39 3.73
C ASN A 116 -7.93 7.78 4.73
N GLY A 117 -9.08 7.30 4.26
CA GLY A 117 -10.13 6.70 5.08
C GLY A 117 -11.07 7.72 5.75
N THR A 118 -10.95 9.02 5.49
CA THR A 118 -11.82 10.05 6.08
C THR A 118 -13.14 10.18 5.30
N LEU A 119 -14.27 10.29 6.01
CA LEU A 119 -15.58 10.53 5.41
C LEU A 119 -15.66 11.99 4.92
N GLN A 120 -15.74 12.19 3.61
CA GLN A 120 -15.88 13.51 2.99
C GLN A 120 -17.34 13.96 2.91
N GLY A 121 -18.25 13.02 2.71
CA GLY A 121 -19.67 13.32 2.64
C GLY A 121 -20.59 12.10 2.64
N VAL A 122 -21.87 12.37 2.81
CA VAL A 122 -22.94 11.37 2.77
C VAL A 122 -24.02 11.84 1.81
N LEU A 123 -24.43 10.98 0.89
CA LEU A 123 -25.59 11.18 0.03
C LEU A 123 -26.74 10.33 0.55
N LEU A 124 -27.85 10.99 0.89
CA LEU A 124 -29.10 10.37 1.29
C LEU A 124 -30.13 10.52 0.16
N ASN A 125 -30.65 9.41 -0.33
CA ASN A 125 -31.79 9.41 -1.25
C ASN A 125 -33.03 8.98 -0.47
N VAL A 126 -33.98 9.89 -0.37
CA VAL A 126 -35.23 9.67 0.34
C VAL A 126 -36.38 9.57 -0.65
N ASN A 127 -37.46 8.95 -0.21
CA ASN A 127 -38.74 8.99 -0.89
C ASN A 127 -39.80 9.52 0.07
N ASN A 128 -40.88 10.03 -0.52
CA ASN A 128 -42.00 10.52 0.24
C ASN A 128 -42.80 9.35 0.82
N GLN A 129 -43.16 9.47 2.09
CA GLN A 129 -44.24 8.68 2.65
C GLN A 129 -45.53 8.92 1.84
N PRO A 130 -46.39 7.90 1.68
CA PRO A 130 -47.64 8.01 0.92
C PRO A 130 -48.45 9.26 1.28
N ASN A 131 -48.57 9.60 2.57
CA ASN A 131 -49.39 10.73 3.00
C ASN A 131 -48.92 12.10 2.47
N ILE A 132 -47.60 12.31 2.34
CA ILE A 132 -47.02 13.55 1.79
C ILE A 132 -47.14 13.56 0.26
N GLY A 133 -46.90 12.41 -0.38
CA GLY A 133 -46.97 12.26 -1.83
C GLY A 133 -48.41 12.39 -2.37
N PHE A 134 -49.39 11.84 -1.67
CA PHE A 134 -50.80 11.85 -2.06
C PHE A 134 -51.56 13.10 -1.59
N GLY A 135 -51.07 13.82 -0.57
CA GLY A 135 -51.71 15.02 -0.01
C GLY A 135 -51.43 16.33 -0.76
N GLY A 136 -50.75 16.29 -1.92
CA GLY A 136 -50.40 17.48 -2.70
C GLY A 136 -49.27 18.32 -2.09
N ALA A 137 -48.59 17.82 -1.06
CA ALA A 137 -47.46 18.49 -0.44
C ALA A 137 -46.19 18.37 -1.30
N TYR A 138 -45.99 17.28 -2.05
CA TYR A 138 -44.88 17.16 -3.00
C TYR A 138 -45.30 17.65 -4.39
N GLN A 139 -44.49 18.53 -4.99
CA GLN A 139 -44.74 19.12 -6.32
C GLN A 139 -43.91 18.47 -7.43
N GLY A 140 -43.13 17.44 -7.12
CA GLY A 140 -42.11 16.90 -8.03
C GLY A 140 -40.82 17.71 -8.00
N TYR A 141 -39.77 17.16 -8.62
CA TYR A 141 -38.48 17.84 -8.82
C TYR A 141 -37.84 18.39 -7.53
N GLY A 142 -38.03 17.70 -6.41
CA GLY A 142 -37.50 18.13 -5.11
C GLY A 142 -38.25 19.28 -4.44
N LYS A 143 -39.39 19.73 -5.00
CA LYS A 143 -40.17 20.86 -4.48
C LYS A 143 -41.36 20.40 -3.65
N TYR A 144 -41.70 21.20 -2.64
CA TYR A 144 -42.84 20.94 -1.76
C TYR A 144 -43.69 22.19 -1.55
N ASN A 145 -45.00 21.99 -1.46
CA ASN A 145 -45.98 22.96 -1.01
C ASN A 145 -46.04 22.99 0.54
N MET A 146 -44.91 23.28 1.16
CA MET A 146 -44.81 23.50 2.60
C MET A 146 -43.78 24.58 2.92
N ALA A 147 -43.84 25.15 4.12
CA ALA A 147 -42.88 26.15 4.56
C ALA A 147 -41.46 25.58 4.58
N SER A 148 -40.49 26.32 4.02
CA SER A 148 -39.09 25.89 3.94
C SER A 148 -38.50 25.49 5.29
N ALA A 149 -38.81 26.24 6.36
CA ALA A 149 -38.34 25.91 7.71
C ALA A 149 -38.87 24.55 8.21
N THR A 150 -40.08 24.16 7.83
CA THR A 150 -40.66 22.86 8.16
C THR A 150 -39.96 21.74 7.39
N LEU A 151 -39.74 21.94 6.09
CA LEU A 151 -39.05 20.97 5.24
C LEU A 151 -37.59 20.76 5.67
N THR A 152 -36.88 21.84 6.02
CA THR A 152 -35.52 21.76 6.59
C THR A 152 -35.48 20.93 7.85
N LYS A 153 -36.41 21.14 8.80
CA LYS A 153 -36.46 20.33 10.04
C LYS A 153 -36.70 18.85 9.77
N LYS A 154 -37.62 18.52 8.85
CA LYS A 154 -37.92 17.14 8.45
C LYS A 154 -36.70 16.47 7.79
N ALA A 155 -35.96 17.21 6.96
CA ALA A 155 -34.70 16.71 6.39
C ALA A 155 -33.61 16.51 7.46
N GLU A 156 -33.46 17.45 8.41
CA GLU A 156 -32.52 17.30 9.51
C GLU A 156 -32.83 16.10 10.41
N GLU A 157 -34.11 15.79 10.62
CA GLU A 157 -34.54 14.61 11.37
C GLU A 157 -34.04 13.31 10.71
N VAL A 158 -34.23 13.15 9.40
CA VAL A 158 -33.70 11.99 8.65
C VAL A 158 -32.18 11.89 8.80
N ILE A 159 -31.46 13.01 8.68
CA ILE A 159 -30.00 13.05 8.82
C ILE A 159 -29.58 12.62 10.23
N ASN A 160 -30.28 13.08 11.26
CA ASN A 160 -29.96 12.77 12.65
C ASN A 160 -30.22 11.30 12.98
N ILE A 161 -31.29 10.71 12.46
CA ILE A 161 -31.57 9.28 12.61
C ILE A 161 -30.51 8.46 11.89
N ALA A 162 -30.21 8.79 10.61
CA ALA A 162 -29.20 8.08 9.84
C ALA A 162 -27.80 8.15 10.49
N MET A 163 -27.42 9.31 11.02
CA MET A 163 -26.17 9.52 11.75
C MET A 163 -26.14 8.74 13.08
N LYS A 164 -27.28 8.62 13.77
CA LYS A 164 -27.38 7.81 15.00
C LYS A 164 -27.22 6.32 14.71
N GLU A 165 -27.90 5.82 13.68
CA GLU A 165 -27.84 4.41 13.24
C GLU A 165 -26.47 4.05 12.66
N TYR A 166 -25.78 5.00 12.01
CA TYR A 166 -24.38 4.84 11.62
C TYR A 166 -23.45 4.53 12.81
N GLY A 167 -23.74 5.16 13.96
CA GLY A 167 -23.07 4.90 15.22
C GLY A 167 -21.65 5.47 15.32
N THR A 168 -20.93 5.06 16.37
CA THR A 168 -19.54 5.46 16.61
C THR A 168 -18.67 4.22 16.79
N SER A 169 -17.54 4.15 16.08
CA SER A 169 -16.53 3.11 16.23
C SER A 169 -15.17 3.64 15.76
N ASP A 170 -14.11 3.17 16.40
CA ASP A 170 -12.71 3.33 15.98
C ASP A 170 -12.42 2.75 14.58
N LYS A 171 -13.29 1.87 14.09
CA LYS A 171 -13.19 1.20 12.77
C LYS A 171 -13.95 1.92 11.67
N LEU A 172 -14.65 3.00 11.99
CA LEU A 172 -15.48 3.76 11.07
C LEU A 172 -14.99 5.20 11.02
N PRO A 173 -15.05 5.86 9.85
CA PRO A 173 -14.78 7.27 9.78
C PRO A 173 -15.82 8.05 10.57
N VAL A 174 -15.43 9.20 11.08
CA VAL A 174 -16.34 10.02 11.89
C VAL A 174 -17.40 10.66 11.00
N TRP A 175 -18.67 10.39 11.28
CA TRP A 175 -19.79 11.19 10.81
C TRP A 175 -20.22 12.14 11.93
N ASP A 176 -19.93 13.42 11.77
CA ASP A 176 -20.31 14.47 12.72
C ASP A 176 -21.22 15.52 12.07
N LYS A 177 -21.54 16.57 12.85
CA LYS A 177 -22.36 17.70 12.38
C LYS A 177 -21.73 18.49 11.23
N ASN A 178 -20.41 18.45 11.07
CA ASN A 178 -19.68 19.16 10.04
C ASN A 178 -19.52 18.34 8.75
N THR A 179 -19.69 17.02 8.82
CA THR A 179 -19.75 16.15 7.63
C THR A 179 -20.81 16.67 6.66
N LYS A 180 -20.37 16.87 5.41
CA LYS A 180 -21.25 17.30 4.32
C LYS A 180 -22.31 16.24 4.08
N VAL A 181 -23.58 16.65 4.06
CA VAL A 181 -24.67 15.73 3.72
C VAL A 181 -25.46 16.31 2.55
N GLU A 182 -25.63 15.55 1.49
CA GLU A 182 -26.52 15.89 0.38
C GLU A 182 -27.76 15.02 0.49
N MET A 183 -28.94 15.63 0.32
CA MET A 183 -30.20 14.92 0.32
C MET A 183 -30.90 15.10 -1.03
N THR A 184 -31.38 13.99 -1.57
CA THR A 184 -32.20 13.95 -2.77
C THR A 184 -33.52 13.29 -2.46
N VAL A 185 -34.58 13.70 -3.15
CA VAL A 185 -35.85 12.99 -3.16
C VAL A 185 -36.17 12.52 -4.56
N GLN A 186 -36.37 11.21 -4.75
CA GLN A 186 -36.57 10.61 -6.08
C GLN A 186 -35.46 11.04 -7.07
N ASN A 187 -34.21 11.08 -6.60
CA ASN A 187 -33.02 11.57 -7.33
C ASN A 187 -33.00 13.06 -7.67
N TYR A 188 -33.95 13.88 -7.19
CA TYR A 188 -33.90 15.33 -7.34
C TYR A 188 -33.27 16.00 -6.11
N PRO A 189 -32.36 16.97 -6.28
CA PRO A 189 -31.72 17.66 -5.17
C PRO A 189 -32.73 18.37 -4.25
N LEU A 190 -32.80 17.94 -2.99
CA LEU A 190 -33.62 18.60 -1.97
C LEU A 190 -32.83 19.69 -1.25
N GLY A 191 -31.59 19.39 -0.88
CA GLY A 191 -30.73 20.33 -0.16
C GLY A 191 -29.43 19.70 0.32
N LYS A 192 -28.65 20.49 1.04
CA LYS A 192 -27.35 20.07 1.58
C LYS A 192 -27.10 20.64 2.97
N ARG A 193 -26.40 19.88 3.81
CA ARG A 193 -25.87 20.30 5.11
C ARG A 193 -24.39 20.61 4.97
N GLU A 194 -24.02 21.86 5.22
CA GLU A 194 -22.64 22.34 5.28
C GLU A 194 -22.51 23.24 6.52
N GLY A 195 -21.47 23.04 7.33
CA GLY A 195 -21.28 23.83 8.56
C GLY A 195 -22.32 23.61 9.66
N GLY A 196 -22.97 22.43 9.69
CA GLY A 196 -23.92 22.06 10.73
C GLY A 196 -25.38 22.45 10.50
N THR A 197 -25.70 23.12 9.38
CA THR A 197 -27.08 23.52 9.07
C THR A 197 -27.50 23.02 7.70
N PHE A 198 -28.70 22.43 7.61
CA PHE A 198 -29.25 22.00 6.32
C PHE A 198 -29.91 23.18 5.59
N LYS A 199 -29.57 23.35 4.31
CA LYS A 199 -30.14 24.36 3.42
C LYS A 199 -30.80 23.70 2.22
N LEU A 200 -32.01 24.13 1.89
CA LEU A 200 -32.73 23.64 0.71
C LEU A 200 -32.10 24.17 -0.58
N THR A 201 -32.24 23.40 -1.66
CA THR A 201 -31.90 23.83 -3.01
C THR A 201 -32.72 25.08 -3.37
N GLY A 202 -32.06 26.23 -3.51
CA GLY A 202 -32.69 27.53 -3.79
C GLY A 202 -32.67 28.53 -2.63
N GLN A 203 -32.24 28.14 -1.43
CA GLN A 203 -32.01 29.04 -0.29
C GLN A 203 -30.50 29.32 -0.06
N GLN A 204 -29.73 29.52 -1.14
CA GLN A 204 -28.30 29.80 -1.02
C GLN A 204 -28.02 31.10 -0.25
#